data_AF-A0A1W0VUW1-F1
#
_entry.id   AF-A0A1W0VUW1-F1
#
_cell.length_a   1.000
_cell.length_b   1.000
_cell.length_c   1.000
_cell.angle_alpha   90.00
_cell.angle_beta   90.00
_cell.angle_gamma   90.00
#
_symmetry.space_group_name_H-M   'P 1'
#
loop_
_entity.id
_entity.type
_entity.pdbx_description
1 polymer ?
#
loop_
_entity_poly.entity_id
_entity_poly.type
_entity_poly.pdbx_seq_one_letter_code
_entity_poly.pdbx_strand_id
1 'polypeptide(L)'
;PSRNGGASAGGAAEASAASSPPILLSRSAPRAAVGAEVRRQVGLAAPLVACSLLQYSLQLRELSLSGASIAPSFANVTGFSVLGYNCFMLTGIHLAFVLGFAGEILIALSQNPEISFQARLYAQWLIPGLFAYGLLQCLTRFLLTQNIVQILVACSGLTLLLHVMLCWLLVQIFGIGHKGAALATSISYWFNVALLVVYVKVSEAGRRSWHGWSREALKLKDAKVYLKLAIPTTFMICLEYWAFEMVVLLAGFLPDPKLETSILSVSLNTMWMVHAIPCGLSSAISIRVFPDAARLSVYVSGIICLAEGLFLAIITVLVQDVGGYMYINKEEVVKHVSIMMPILATYDFMDGIQCMLSICGWQKVCSVINLFAYAYYAIGLPSAVTFSFTLKIGGVAVQIFALVMMMLRTS
;
A
#
# COMPACT_ATOMS: atom_id res chain seq x y z
N PRO A 1 23.25 -47.15 49.20
CA PRO A 1 22.14 -48.13 49.12
C PRO A 1 20.78 -47.40 49.01
N SER A 2 20.01 -47.43 47.94
CA SER A 2 20.07 -48.07 46.63
C SER A 2 18.73 -47.75 45.96
N ARG A 3 18.75 -47.28 44.70
CA ARG A 3 17.84 -47.60 43.56
C ARG A 3 16.32 -47.38 43.74
N ASN A 4 15.51 -47.08 42.74
CA ASN A 4 15.60 -46.73 41.32
C ASN A 4 14.15 -46.38 40.90
N GLY A 5 13.96 -45.53 39.89
CA GLY A 5 12.66 -45.41 39.22
C GLY A 5 12.53 -44.14 38.39
N GLY A 6 13.27 -44.07 37.28
CA GLY A 6 13.02 -43.06 36.25
C GLY A 6 11.79 -43.41 35.42
N ALA A 7 10.97 -42.41 35.11
CA ALA A 7 10.12 -42.39 33.92
C ALA A 7 9.87 -40.93 33.52
N SER A 8 10.01 -40.69 32.23
CA SER A 8 9.99 -39.42 31.51
C SER A 8 8.77 -38.53 31.75
N ALA A 9 9.00 -37.28 32.15
CA ALA A 9 8.04 -36.17 31.98
C ALA A 9 8.47 -35.27 30.81
N GLY A 10 8.74 -35.89 29.66
CA GLY A 10 8.84 -35.22 28.36
C GLY A 10 7.65 -35.70 27.54
N GLY A 11 6.58 -34.91 27.50
CA GLY A 11 5.36 -35.32 26.78
C GLY A 11 4.08 -34.60 27.18
N ALA A 12 4.14 -33.33 27.59
CA ALA A 12 2.93 -32.54 27.90
C ALA A 12 3.02 -31.08 27.42
N ALA A 13 3.79 -30.83 26.36
CA ALA A 13 3.90 -29.50 25.73
C ALA A 13 3.56 -29.48 24.23
N GLU A 14 3.04 -30.58 23.68
CA GLU A 14 2.62 -30.70 22.27
C GLU A 14 1.20 -31.29 22.17
N ALA A 15 0.20 -30.55 22.65
CA ALA A 15 -1.21 -30.80 22.31
C ALA A 15 -2.08 -29.61 22.72
N SER A 16 -1.84 -28.44 22.13
CA SER A 16 -2.84 -27.36 22.12
C SER A 16 -2.74 -26.56 20.81
N ALA A 17 -2.71 -27.29 19.69
CA ALA A 17 -3.22 -26.76 18.44
C ALA A 17 -4.75 -26.94 18.47
N ALA A 18 -5.42 -26.17 19.35
CA ALA A 18 -6.87 -26.15 19.41
C ALA A 18 -7.40 -25.55 18.09
N SER A 19 -8.08 -26.38 17.33
CA SER A 19 -8.91 -25.99 16.19
C SER A 19 -9.86 -24.87 16.61
N SER A 20 -9.79 -23.74 15.91
CA SER A 20 -10.77 -22.66 16.05
C SER A 20 -12.17 -23.24 15.78
N PRO A 21 -13.14 -23.13 16.71
CA PRO A 21 -14.47 -23.68 16.50
C PRO A 21 -15.15 -22.97 15.32
N PRO A 22 -15.99 -23.66 14.53
CA PRO A 22 -16.72 -23.02 13.44
C PRO A 22 -17.62 -21.91 13.99
N ILE A 23 -17.60 -20.75 13.33
CA ILE A 23 -18.43 -19.58 13.64
C ILE A 23 -19.87 -19.89 13.19
N LEU A 24 -20.55 -20.79 13.89
CA LEU A 24 -22.00 -20.89 13.83
C LEU A 24 -22.56 -19.86 14.81
N LEU A 25 -23.23 -18.84 14.27
CA LEU A 25 -23.97 -17.83 15.02
C LEU A 25 -24.93 -18.54 15.99
N SER A 26 -24.81 -18.28 17.29
CA SER A 26 -25.93 -18.51 18.20
C SER A 26 -27.09 -17.66 17.70
N ARG A 27 -28.24 -18.31 17.42
CA ARG A 27 -29.44 -17.68 16.84
C ARG A 27 -29.66 -16.26 17.39
N SER A 28 -29.68 -15.31 16.45
CA SER A 28 -30.08 -13.90 16.56
C SER A 28 -29.34 -13.02 17.58
N ALA A 29 -28.25 -12.39 17.15
CA ALA A 29 -27.94 -11.06 17.68
C ALA A 29 -29.13 -10.13 17.36
N PRO A 30 -29.61 -9.28 18.30
CA PRO A 30 -30.72 -8.37 18.03
C PRO A 30 -30.39 -7.48 16.83
N ARG A 31 -31.35 -7.25 15.91
CA ARG A 31 -31.16 -6.36 14.74
C ARG A 31 -30.59 -4.98 15.14
N ALA A 32 -30.96 -4.50 16.32
CA ALA A 32 -30.42 -3.28 16.92
C ALA A 32 -28.90 -3.35 17.20
N ALA A 33 -28.40 -4.50 17.66
CA ALA A 33 -26.98 -4.72 17.91
C ALA A 33 -26.18 -4.78 16.60
N VAL A 34 -26.73 -5.41 15.56
CA VAL A 34 -26.14 -5.43 14.21
C VAL A 34 -26.08 -4.00 13.65
N GLY A 35 -27.19 -3.26 13.69
CA GLY A 35 -27.25 -1.88 13.18
C GLY A 35 -26.33 -0.91 13.95
N ALA A 36 -26.19 -1.08 15.26
CA ALA A 36 -25.25 -0.31 16.07
C ALA A 36 -23.79 -0.61 15.71
N GLU A 37 -23.46 -1.90 15.47
CA GLU A 37 -22.12 -2.30 15.07
C GLU A 37 -21.76 -1.78 13.67
N VAL A 38 -22.69 -1.88 12.70
CA VAL A 38 -22.52 -1.29 11.36
C VAL A 38 -22.25 0.21 11.46
N ARG A 39 -23.04 0.94 12.23
CA ARG A 39 -22.87 2.40 12.39
C ARG A 39 -21.51 2.76 12.99
N ARG A 40 -21.01 1.96 13.93
CA ARG A 40 -19.67 2.15 14.53
C ARG A 40 -18.56 1.87 13.54
N GLN A 41 -18.62 0.76 12.81
CA GLN A 41 -17.60 0.39 11.81
C GLN A 41 -17.57 1.39 10.66
N VAL A 42 -18.72 1.79 10.12
CA VAL A 42 -18.82 2.81 9.06
C VAL A 42 -18.34 4.17 9.57
N GLY A 43 -18.68 4.55 10.81
CA GLY A 43 -18.25 5.80 11.41
C GLY A 43 -16.73 5.92 11.59
N LEU A 44 -16.02 4.78 11.74
CA LEU A 44 -14.56 4.72 11.76
C LEU A 44 -13.96 4.58 10.37
N ALA A 45 -14.61 3.83 9.48
CA ALA A 45 -14.15 3.57 8.12
C ALA A 45 -14.20 4.82 7.25
N ALA A 46 -15.30 5.59 7.28
CA ALA A 46 -15.45 6.78 6.44
C ALA A 46 -14.28 7.79 6.56
N PRO A 47 -13.84 8.20 7.77
CA PRO A 47 -12.69 9.08 7.89
C PRO A 47 -11.37 8.39 7.49
N LEU A 48 -11.20 7.09 7.72
CA LEU A 48 -9.98 6.38 7.29
C LEU A 48 -9.90 6.22 5.77
N VAL A 49 -11.00 5.88 5.11
CA VAL A 49 -11.13 5.86 3.66
C VAL A 49 -10.85 7.25 3.08
N ALA A 50 -11.44 8.30 3.67
CA ALA A 50 -11.16 9.67 3.26
C ALA A 50 -9.69 10.02 3.42
N CYS A 51 -9.07 9.70 4.56
CA CYS A 51 -7.65 9.91 4.79
C CYS A 51 -6.78 9.18 3.74
N SER A 52 -7.07 7.91 3.47
CA SER A 52 -6.37 7.12 2.45
C SER A 52 -6.52 7.74 1.07
N LEU A 53 -7.75 8.05 0.64
CA LEU A 53 -8.01 8.68 -0.66
C LEU A 53 -7.29 10.04 -0.79
N LEU A 54 -7.30 10.86 0.26
CA LEU A 54 -6.59 12.13 0.28
C LEU A 54 -5.07 11.90 0.13
N GLN A 55 -4.50 10.92 0.83
CA GLN A 55 -3.08 10.60 0.72
C GLN A 55 -2.68 10.07 -0.66
N TYR A 56 -3.50 9.22 -1.27
CA TYR A 56 -3.26 8.74 -2.64
C TYR A 56 -3.51 9.82 -3.69
N SER A 57 -4.42 10.76 -3.45
CA SER A 57 -4.66 11.89 -4.37
C SER A 57 -3.45 12.84 -4.47
N LEU A 58 -2.64 12.95 -3.41
CA LEU A 58 -1.34 13.66 -3.46
C LEU A 58 -0.33 12.97 -4.40
N GLN A 59 -0.59 11.73 -4.79
CA GLN A 59 0.26 10.93 -5.67
C GLN A 59 -0.29 10.85 -7.10
N LEU A 60 -1.48 11.41 -7.38
CA LEU A 60 -2.03 11.50 -8.73
C LEU A 60 -1.16 12.44 -9.58
N ARG A 61 -0.60 11.93 -10.67
CA ARG A 61 0.45 12.61 -11.46
C ARG A 61 -0.09 13.12 -12.79
N GLU A 62 0.50 14.21 -13.29
CA GLU A 62 0.51 14.46 -14.74
C GLU A 62 1.43 13.42 -15.41
N LEU A 63 0.83 12.40 -16.04
CA LEU A 63 1.54 11.32 -16.75
C LEU A 63 2.01 11.72 -18.16
N SER A 64 2.46 12.96 -18.36
CA SER A 64 2.90 13.40 -19.69
C SER A 64 4.28 12.87 -20.09
N LEU A 65 5.10 12.41 -19.14
CA LEU A 65 6.43 11.82 -19.39
C LEU A 65 6.58 10.43 -18.75
N SER A 66 6.96 9.44 -19.56
CA SER A 66 7.31 8.08 -19.12
C SER A 66 8.36 8.03 -17.99
N GLY A 67 9.26 9.01 -17.93
CA GLY A 67 10.24 9.13 -16.84
C GLY A 67 9.63 9.46 -15.47
N ALA A 68 8.54 10.23 -15.42
CA ALA A 68 7.82 10.54 -14.18
C ALA A 68 6.98 9.35 -13.66
N SER A 69 6.74 8.36 -14.52
CA SER A 69 6.17 7.07 -14.15
C SER A 69 7.23 6.11 -13.62
N ILE A 70 8.34 5.95 -14.35
CA ILE A 70 9.42 5.01 -14.01
C ILE A 70 10.15 5.41 -12.72
N ALA A 71 10.40 6.70 -12.47
CA ALA A 71 11.13 7.12 -11.28
C ALA A 71 10.49 6.65 -9.97
N PRO A 72 9.17 6.83 -9.77
CA PRO A 72 8.56 6.38 -8.51
C PRO A 72 8.39 4.87 -8.44
N SER A 73 8.18 4.17 -9.56
CA SER A 73 8.22 2.70 -9.56
C SER A 73 9.60 2.19 -9.14
N PHE A 74 10.67 2.80 -9.68
CA PHE A 74 12.04 2.54 -9.27
C PHE A 74 12.26 2.86 -7.78
N ALA A 75 11.76 4.00 -7.31
CA ALA A 75 11.86 4.39 -5.91
C ALA A 75 11.14 3.39 -4.97
N ASN A 76 9.94 2.95 -5.36
CA ASN A 76 9.17 1.97 -4.61
C ASN A 76 9.91 0.63 -4.51
N VAL A 77 10.40 0.09 -5.63
CA VAL A 77 11.16 -1.17 -5.68
C VAL A 77 12.48 -1.09 -4.92
N THR A 78 13.15 0.06 -4.95
CA THR A 78 14.46 0.23 -4.29
C THR A 78 14.38 0.52 -2.79
N GLY A 79 13.18 0.77 -2.25
CA GLY A 79 12.97 0.80 -0.80
C GLY A 79 12.04 1.89 -0.26
N PHE A 80 11.42 2.72 -1.10
CA PHE A 80 10.48 3.75 -0.64
C PHE A 80 9.31 3.14 0.13
N SER A 81 8.78 2.00 -0.35
CA SER A 81 7.77 1.20 0.36
C SER A 81 8.30 0.66 1.69
N VAL A 82 9.55 0.16 1.73
CA VAL A 82 10.19 -0.36 2.95
C VAL A 82 10.28 0.71 4.04
N LEU A 83 10.62 1.95 3.67
CA LEU A 83 10.62 3.08 4.60
C LEU A 83 9.22 3.36 5.15
N GLY A 84 8.22 3.29 4.27
CA GLY A 84 6.82 3.49 4.63
C GLY A 84 6.28 2.50 5.66
N TYR A 85 6.74 1.24 5.66
CA TYR A 85 6.22 0.19 6.56
C TYR A 85 7.08 -0.07 7.80
N ASN A 86 8.40 0.04 7.71
CA ASN A 86 9.31 -0.24 8.83
C ASN A 86 9.69 1.00 9.66
N CYS A 87 9.34 2.22 9.26
CA CYS A 87 9.68 3.44 10.01
C CYS A 87 11.18 3.65 10.28
N PHE A 88 12.08 2.90 9.62
CA PHE A 88 13.52 3.03 9.84
C PHE A 88 14.09 4.21 9.07
N MET A 89 14.19 5.37 9.71
CA MET A 89 14.81 6.55 9.11
C MET A 89 16.24 6.29 8.56
N LEU A 90 16.94 5.28 9.12
CA LEU A 90 18.25 4.82 8.63
C LEU A 90 18.21 4.15 7.25
N THR A 91 17.10 3.48 6.88
CA THR A 91 16.92 3.00 5.50
C THR A 91 16.68 4.15 4.53
N GLY A 92 16.16 5.29 5.03
CA GLY A 92 16.00 6.52 4.26
C GLY A 92 17.33 7.07 3.72
N ILE A 93 18.44 6.92 4.44
CA ILE A 93 19.78 7.37 3.97
C ILE A 93 20.25 6.51 2.78
N HIS A 94 20.16 5.19 2.92
CA HIS A 94 20.52 4.25 1.86
C HIS A 94 19.67 4.49 0.60
N LEU A 95 18.38 4.72 0.79
CA LEU A 95 17.46 4.98 -0.30
C LEU A 95 17.70 6.35 -0.95
N ALA A 96 17.99 7.40 -0.17
CA ALA A 96 18.38 8.70 -0.71
C ALA A 96 19.62 8.57 -1.62
N PHE A 97 20.58 7.73 -1.24
CA PHE A 97 21.73 7.41 -2.09
C PHE A 97 21.29 6.72 -3.40
N VAL A 98 20.47 5.67 -3.32
CA VAL A 98 19.96 4.96 -4.51
C VAL A 98 19.17 5.89 -5.44
N LEU A 99 18.31 6.74 -4.90
CA LEU A 99 17.56 7.75 -5.67
C LEU A 99 18.47 8.83 -6.27
N GLY A 100 19.56 9.17 -5.59
CA GLY A 100 20.58 10.10 -6.08
C GLY A 100 21.21 9.63 -7.39
N PHE A 101 21.41 8.32 -7.53
CA PHE A 101 21.98 7.65 -8.71
C PHE A 101 20.94 6.92 -9.58
N ALA A 102 19.66 7.28 -9.47
CA ALA A 102 18.59 6.57 -10.15
C ALA A 102 18.79 6.51 -11.68
N GLY A 103 19.32 7.57 -12.30
CA GLY A 103 19.53 7.60 -13.76
C GLY A 103 20.60 6.63 -14.22
N GLU A 104 21.72 6.62 -13.52
CA GLU A 104 22.88 5.77 -13.77
C GLU A 104 22.51 4.30 -13.57
N ILE A 105 21.74 3.99 -12.52
CA ILE A 105 21.23 2.64 -12.27
C ILE A 105 20.26 2.22 -13.37
N LEU A 106 19.31 3.07 -13.77
CA LEU A 106 18.36 2.74 -14.83
C LEU A 106 19.07 2.53 -16.18
N ILE A 107 20.06 3.36 -16.51
CA ILE A 107 20.90 3.18 -17.71
C ILE A 107 21.69 1.87 -17.62
N ALA A 108 22.26 1.53 -16.45
CA ALA A 108 22.96 0.26 -16.25
C ALA A 108 22.02 -0.95 -16.42
N LEU A 109 20.74 -0.79 -16.07
CA LEU A 109 19.69 -1.77 -16.33
C LEU A 109 19.23 -1.77 -17.80
N SER A 110 19.84 -0.99 -18.69
CA SER A 110 19.51 -0.87 -20.12
C SER A 110 18.17 -0.17 -20.42
N GLN A 111 17.66 0.66 -19.49
CA GLN A 111 16.51 1.52 -19.76
C GLN A 111 16.87 2.60 -20.78
N ASN A 112 15.84 3.14 -21.44
CA ASN A 112 16.02 4.24 -22.39
C ASN A 112 16.74 5.45 -21.73
N PRO A 113 17.80 6.01 -22.32
CA PRO A 113 18.58 7.08 -21.72
C PRO A 113 17.78 8.36 -21.41
N GLU A 114 16.84 8.74 -22.29
CA GLU A 114 15.99 9.92 -22.07
C GLU A 114 15.04 9.68 -20.90
N ILE A 115 14.40 8.51 -20.84
CA ILE A 115 13.51 8.14 -19.73
C ILE A 115 14.28 8.12 -18.41
N SER A 116 15.48 7.53 -18.41
CA SER A 116 16.35 7.44 -17.24
C SER A 116 16.82 8.80 -16.75
N PHE A 117 17.10 9.73 -17.67
CA PHE A 117 17.45 11.11 -17.36
C PHE A 117 16.31 11.83 -16.62
N GLN A 118 15.08 11.71 -17.14
CA GLN A 118 13.90 12.33 -16.54
C GLN A 118 13.54 11.69 -15.19
N ALA A 119 13.68 10.36 -15.08
CA ALA A 119 13.51 9.65 -13.83
C ALA A 119 14.51 10.12 -12.75
N ARG A 120 15.78 10.31 -13.09
CA ARG A 120 16.79 10.85 -12.17
C ARG A 120 16.41 12.22 -11.63
N LEU A 121 15.98 13.14 -12.50
CA LEU A 121 15.58 14.49 -12.08
C LEU A 121 14.40 14.43 -11.11
N TYR A 122 13.38 13.63 -11.40
CA TYR A 122 12.24 13.46 -10.50
C TYR A 122 12.68 12.86 -9.16
N ALA A 123 13.46 11.77 -9.18
CA ALA A 123 13.91 11.05 -7.99
C ALA A 123 14.74 11.94 -7.06
N GLN A 124 15.69 12.71 -7.59
CA GLN A 124 16.54 13.62 -6.82
C GLN A 124 15.73 14.70 -6.09
N TRP A 125 14.71 15.26 -6.76
CA TRP A 125 13.84 16.30 -6.17
C TRP A 125 12.84 15.73 -5.15
N LEU A 126 12.62 14.42 -5.14
CA LEU A 126 11.77 13.73 -4.17
C LEU A 126 12.52 13.35 -2.87
N ILE A 127 13.86 13.32 -2.88
CA ILE A 127 14.69 12.94 -1.72
C ILE A 127 14.30 13.68 -0.42
N PRO A 128 14.03 15.00 -0.40
CA PRO A 128 13.62 15.68 0.82
C PRO A 128 12.30 15.14 1.38
N GLY A 129 11.35 14.79 0.50
CA GLY A 129 10.05 14.23 0.85
C GLY A 129 10.14 12.81 1.39
N LEU A 130 11.20 12.06 1.07
CA LEU A 130 11.41 10.69 1.55
C LEU A 130 11.43 10.62 3.08
N PHE A 131 12.21 11.48 3.71
CA PHE A 131 12.33 11.52 5.17
C PHE A 131 11.02 11.98 5.84
N ALA A 132 10.32 12.93 5.23
CA ALA A 132 9.01 13.35 5.69
C ALA A 132 8.00 12.20 5.63
N TYR A 133 7.99 11.44 4.53
CA TYR A 133 7.10 10.31 4.37
C TYR A 133 7.31 9.24 5.44
N GLY A 134 8.56 8.88 5.75
CA GLY A 134 8.89 7.97 6.85
C GLY A 134 8.32 8.45 8.20
N LEU A 135 8.56 9.71 8.55
CA LEU A 135 8.02 10.30 9.80
C LEU A 135 6.49 10.36 9.80
N LEU A 136 5.88 10.73 8.67
CA LEU A 136 4.44 10.81 8.50
C LEU A 136 3.80 9.45 8.79
N GLN A 137 4.34 8.37 8.22
CA GLN A 137 3.85 7.02 8.44
C GLN A 137 3.91 6.61 9.92
N CYS A 138 4.98 6.99 10.64
CA CYS A 138 5.08 6.70 12.07
C CYS A 138 4.07 7.48 12.90
N LEU A 139 3.88 8.77 12.61
CA LEU A 139 2.90 9.64 13.28
C LEU A 139 1.46 9.18 13.00
N THR A 140 1.17 8.80 11.76
CA THR A 140 -0.12 8.22 11.37
C THR A 140 -0.40 6.97 12.17
N ARG A 141 0.52 5.99 12.21
CA ARG A 141 0.34 4.77 13.01
C ARG A 141 0.18 5.06 14.50
N PHE A 142 0.96 5.99 15.05
CA PHE A 142 0.86 6.40 16.46
C PHE A 142 -0.54 6.93 16.81
N LEU A 143 -1.15 7.73 15.93
CA LEU A 143 -2.50 8.28 16.16
C LEU A 143 -3.61 7.27 15.85
N LEU A 144 -3.41 6.40 14.86
CA LEU A 144 -4.34 5.32 14.49
C LEU A 144 -4.54 4.30 15.61
N THR A 145 -3.46 3.88 16.29
CA THR A 145 -3.56 2.92 17.41
C THR A 145 -4.32 3.47 18.61
N GLN A 146 -4.43 4.80 18.70
CA GLN A 146 -5.20 5.50 19.73
C GLN A 146 -6.62 5.88 19.26
N ASN A 147 -7.02 5.44 18.06
CA ASN A 147 -8.29 5.78 17.42
C ASN A 147 -8.50 7.30 17.23
N ILE A 148 -7.42 8.07 17.07
CA ILE A 148 -7.47 9.52 16.84
C ILE A 148 -7.49 9.77 15.32
N VAL A 149 -8.56 9.34 14.66
CA VAL A 149 -8.65 9.38 13.20
C VAL A 149 -9.01 10.78 12.67
N GLN A 150 -9.85 11.52 13.39
CA GLN A 150 -10.39 12.80 12.92
C GLN A 150 -9.28 13.83 12.64
N ILE A 151 -8.22 13.86 13.47
CA ILE A 151 -7.08 14.74 13.23
C ILE A 151 -6.29 14.34 11.98
N LEU A 152 -6.17 13.03 11.71
CA LEU A 152 -5.47 12.54 10.51
C LEU A 152 -6.19 12.99 9.23
N VAL A 153 -7.52 12.95 9.23
CA VAL A 153 -8.34 13.47 8.12
C VAL A 153 -8.16 14.97 7.97
N ALA A 154 -8.29 15.73 9.05
CA ALA A 154 -8.17 17.19 9.02
C ALA A 154 -6.80 17.64 8.49
N CYS A 155 -5.72 17.05 9.01
CA CYS A 155 -4.35 17.36 8.58
C CYS A 155 -4.10 16.92 7.13
N SER A 156 -4.61 15.76 6.71
CA SER A 156 -4.47 15.29 5.33
C SER A 156 -5.27 16.16 4.35
N GLY A 157 -6.47 16.61 4.72
CA GLY A 157 -7.28 17.52 3.93
C GLY A 157 -6.63 18.89 3.76
N LEU A 158 -6.11 19.47 4.84
CA LEU A 158 -5.36 20.74 4.77
C LEU A 158 -4.08 20.59 3.93
N THR A 159 -3.41 19.45 4.06
CA THR A 159 -2.23 19.13 3.24
C THR A 159 -2.60 19.01 1.76
N LEU A 160 -3.73 18.40 1.41
CA LEU A 160 -4.19 18.32 0.02
C LEU A 160 -4.46 19.70 -0.58
N LEU A 161 -5.13 20.59 0.17
CA LEU A 161 -5.37 21.96 -0.27
C LEU A 161 -4.05 22.69 -0.57
N LEU A 162 -3.08 22.57 0.34
CA LEU A 162 -1.73 23.11 0.13
C LEU A 162 -1.06 22.47 -1.09
N HIS A 163 -1.16 21.15 -1.24
CA HIS A 163 -0.53 20.41 -2.33
C HIS A 163 -1.05 20.84 -3.70
N VAL A 164 -2.38 20.96 -3.86
CA VAL A 164 -2.99 21.43 -5.11
C VAL A 164 -2.50 22.84 -5.44
N MET A 165 -2.45 23.73 -4.45
CA MET A 165 -1.92 25.09 -4.61
C MET A 165 -0.44 25.07 -5.03
N LEU A 166 0.38 24.24 -4.39
CA LEU A 166 1.82 24.11 -4.70
C LEU A 166 2.04 23.50 -6.07
N CYS A 167 1.31 22.46 -6.46
CA CYS A 167 1.38 21.88 -7.79
C CYS A 167 1.01 22.90 -8.85
N TRP A 168 -0.08 23.65 -8.67
CA TRP A 168 -0.45 24.72 -9.58
C TRP A 168 0.65 25.80 -9.69
N LEU A 169 1.17 26.28 -8.56
CA LEU A 169 2.21 27.30 -8.54
C LEU A 169 3.54 26.82 -9.16
N LEU A 170 4.05 25.67 -8.72
CA LEU A 170 5.37 25.18 -9.13
C LEU A 170 5.37 24.62 -10.56
N VAL A 171 4.30 23.93 -10.96
CA VAL A 171 4.21 23.30 -12.29
C VAL A 171 3.74 24.30 -13.35
N GLN A 172 2.62 25.00 -13.11
CA GLN A 172 1.98 25.83 -14.13
C GLN A 172 2.51 27.28 -14.14
N ILE A 173 2.68 27.91 -12.98
CA ILE A 173 3.09 29.32 -12.90
C ILE A 173 4.61 29.47 -13.06
N PHE A 174 5.39 28.70 -12.29
CA PHE A 174 6.86 28.78 -12.35
C PHE A 174 7.48 27.91 -13.45
N GLY A 175 6.70 27.07 -14.12
CA GLY A 175 7.18 26.26 -15.24
C GLY A 175 8.25 25.24 -14.87
N ILE A 176 8.32 24.80 -13.60
CA ILE A 176 9.36 23.86 -13.12
C ILE A 176 9.07 22.42 -13.60
N GLY A 177 7.86 22.17 -14.13
CA GLY A 177 7.43 20.89 -14.68
C GLY A 177 7.33 19.79 -13.63
N HIS A 178 7.59 18.54 -14.00
CA HIS A 178 7.50 17.37 -13.11
C HIS A 178 8.42 17.43 -11.89
N LYS A 179 9.54 18.17 -11.96
CA LYS A 179 10.39 18.45 -10.79
C LYS A 179 9.65 19.28 -9.73
N GLY A 180 8.82 20.21 -10.19
CA GLY A 180 7.93 21.02 -9.36
C GLY A 180 6.89 20.16 -8.64
N ALA A 181 6.35 19.14 -9.30
CA ALA A 181 5.47 18.16 -8.67
C ALA A 181 6.19 17.36 -7.57
N ALA A 182 7.39 16.84 -7.82
CA ALA A 182 8.19 16.14 -6.80
C ALA A 182 8.49 17.03 -5.56
N LEU A 183 8.80 18.32 -5.81
CA LEU A 183 9.00 19.30 -4.74
C LEU A 183 7.70 19.60 -3.98
N ALA A 184 6.58 19.79 -4.68
CA ALA A 184 5.27 20.01 -4.08
C ALA A 184 4.90 18.85 -3.14
N THR A 185 5.11 17.60 -3.57
CA THR A 185 4.94 16.40 -2.74
C THR A 185 5.81 16.46 -1.49
N SER A 186 7.09 16.80 -1.65
CA SER A 186 8.04 16.89 -0.52
C SER A 186 7.62 17.94 0.52
N ILE A 187 7.24 19.14 0.07
CA ILE A 187 6.76 20.22 0.95
C ILE A 187 5.46 19.80 1.65
N SER A 188 4.55 19.17 0.92
CA SER A 188 3.25 18.72 1.45
C SER A 188 3.42 17.67 2.54
N TYR A 189 4.33 16.71 2.37
CA TYR A 189 4.63 15.73 3.42
C TYR A 189 5.23 16.38 4.67
N TRP A 190 6.20 17.29 4.52
CA TRP A 190 6.76 18.02 5.66
C TRP A 190 5.73 18.87 6.39
N PHE A 191 4.83 19.52 5.64
CA PHE A 191 3.72 20.27 6.21
C PHE A 191 2.80 19.36 7.03
N ASN A 192 2.43 18.19 6.51
CA ASN A 192 1.59 17.23 7.24
C ASN A 192 2.29 16.72 8.51
N VAL A 193 3.58 16.38 8.41
CA VAL A 193 4.41 16.02 9.58
C VAL A 193 4.38 17.13 10.63
N ALA A 194 4.55 18.39 10.22
CA ALA A 194 4.53 19.52 11.15
C ALA A 194 3.18 19.64 11.87
N LEU A 195 2.06 19.53 11.14
CA LEU A 195 0.71 19.56 11.74
C LEU A 195 0.52 18.43 12.78
N LEU A 196 0.90 17.20 12.43
CA LEU A 196 0.76 16.05 13.32
C LEU A 196 1.68 16.15 14.55
N VAL A 197 2.93 16.61 14.38
CA VAL A 197 3.85 16.84 15.51
C VAL A 197 3.30 17.90 16.45
N VAL A 198 2.77 19.01 15.92
CA VAL A 198 2.14 20.06 16.73
C VAL A 198 0.96 19.47 17.52
N TYR A 199 0.10 18.68 16.87
CA TYR A 199 -1.01 18.03 17.55
C TYR A 199 -0.54 17.09 18.67
N VAL A 200 0.43 16.21 18.40
CA VAL A 200 0.96 15.28 19.41
C VAL A 200 1.56 16.01 20.61
N LYS A 201 2.21 17.17 20.41
CA LYS A 201 2.79 17.96 21.50
C LYS A 201 1.75 18.74 22.32
N VAL A 202 0.71 19.27 21.67
CA VAL A 202 -0.24 20.20 22.29
C VAL A 202 -1.49 19.50 22.82
N SER A 203 -1.92 18.39 22.21
CA SER A 203 -3.12 17.67 22.64
C SER A 203 -2.91 16.94 23.97
N GLU A 204 -3.98 16.83 24.76
CA GLU A 204 -3.95 16.07 26.00
C GLU A 204 -3.68 14.58 25.74
N ALA A 205 -4.28 14.01 24.68
CA ALA A 205 -4.04 12.64 24.27
C ALA A 205 -2.57 12.38 23.95
N GLY A 206 -1.95 13.26 23.15
CA GLY A 206 -0.53 13.17 22.83
C GLY A 206 0.38 13.34 24.05
N ARG A 207 0.07 14.27 24.97
CA ARG A 207 0.82 14.40 26.23
C ARG A 207 0.76 13.16 27.13
N ARG A 208 -0.33 12.39 27.08
CA ARG A 208 -0.48 11.14 27.86
C ARG A 208 0.29 9.96 27.27
N SER A 209 0.48 9.92 25.95
CA SER A 209 1.12 8.79 25.26
C SER A 209 2.57 9.06 24.82
N TRP A 210 2.93 10.32 24.57
CA TRP A 210 4.28 10.74 24.18
C TRP A 210 5.02 11.39 25.35
N HIS A 211 5.97 10.66 25.92
CA HIS A 211 6.76 11.09 27.09
C HIS A 211 8.08 11.79 26.71
N GLY A 212 8.27 12.14 25.44
CA GLY A 212 9.51 12.72 24.93
C GLY A 212 10.53 11.68 24.45
N TRP A 213 11.71 12.17 24.12
CA TRP A 213 12.79 11.33 23.59
C TRP A 213 13.40 10.47 24.69
N SER A 214 13.45 9.16 24.44
CA SER A 214 14.05 8.18 25.35
C SER A 214 14.93 7.20 24.58
N ARG A 215 16.06 6.82 25.17
CA ARG A 215 16.92 5.75 24.64
C ARG A 215 16.37 4.35 24.94
N GLU A 216 15.28 4.25 25.68
CA GLU A 216 14.68 2.96 26.03
C GLU A 216 14.21 2.19 24.79
N ALA A 217 13.68 2.88 23.78
CA ALA A 217 13.32 2.27 22.50
C ALA A 217 14.52 1.69 21.73
N LEU A 218 15.76 2.10 22.07
CA LEU A 218 16.99 1.57 21.49
C LEU A 218 17.55 0.36 22.25
N LYS A 219 16.89 -0.06 23.35
CA LYS A 219 17.28 -1.28 24.06
C LYS A 219 17.14 -2.47 23.11
N LEU A 220 18.18 -3.29 23.04
CA LEU A 220 18.27 -4.42 22.11
C LEU A 220 17.08 -5.39 22.21
N LYS A 221 16.49 -5.55 23.41
CA LYS A 221 15.32 -6.40 23.64
C LYS A 221 14.10 -5.91 22.87
N ASP A 222 13.76 -4.62 23.00
CA ASP A 222 12.58 -4.02 22.38
C ASP A 222 12.77 -3.88 20.88
N ALA A 223 13.98 -3.49 20.44
CA ALA A 223 14.36 -3.46 19.03
C ALA A 223 14.23 -4.85 18.38
N LYS A 224 14.67 -5.94 19.05
CA LYS A 224 14.54 -7.31 18.54
C LYS A 224 13.08 -7.75 18.39
N VAL A 225 12.23 -7.43 19.37
CA VAL A 225 10.79 -7.74 19.30
C VAL A 225 10.15 -7.00 18.13
N TYR A 226 10.43 -5.71 17.98
CA TYR A 226 9.96 -4.92 16.86
C TYR A 226 10.43 -5.49 15.52
N LEU A 227 11.74 -5.72 15.35
CA LEU A 227 12.32 -6.25 14.11
C LEU A 227 11.76 -7.63 13.73
N LYS A 228 11.52 -8.51 14.71
CA LYS A 228 10.95 -9.85 14.48
C LYS A 228 9.54 -9.78 13.89
N LEU A 229 8.78 -8.72 14.17
CA LEU A 229 7.45 -8.50 13.62
C LEU A 229 7.49 -7.64 12.34
N ALA A 230 8.26 -6.56 12.36
CA ALA A 230 8.30 -5.57 11.29
C ALA A 230 8.96 -6.10 10.01
N ILE A 231 10.04 -6.89 10.12
CA ILE A 231 10.75 -7.43 8.95
C ILE A 231 9.83 -8.36 8.13
N PRO A 232 9.24 -9.44 8.69
CA PRO A 232 8.39 -10.33 7.90
C PRO A 232 7.19 -9.62 7.29
N THR A 233 6.50 -8.77 8.06
CA THR A 233 5.33 -8.02 7.57
C THR A 233 5.72 -7.06 6.46
N THR A 234 6.84 -6.35 6.60
CA THR A 234 7.28 -5.41 5.55
C THR A 234 7.72 -6.13 4.29
N PHE A 235 8.47 -7.24 4.38
CA PHE A 235 8.83 -8.01 3.20
C PHE A 235 7.61 -8.58 2.48
N MET A 236 6.63 -9.09 3.23
CA MET A 236 5.38 -9.60 2.67
C MET A 236 4.65 -8.52 1.86
N ILE A 237 4.46 -7.33 2.43
CA ILE A 237 3.79 -6.22 1.74
C ILE A 237 4.65 -5.68 0.59
N CYS A 238 5.96 -5.51 0.80
CA CYS A 238 6.84 -4.98 -0.24
C CYS A 238 6.93 -5.92 -1.44
N LEU A 239 7.04 -7.24 -1.24
CA LEU A 239 7.08 -8.20 -2.35
C LEU A 239 5.81 -8.14 -3.21
N GLU A 240 4.65 -7.89 -2.59
CA GLU A 240 3.40 -7.69 -3.31
C GLU A 240 3.42 -6.39 -4.13
N TYR A 241 3.79 -5.27 -3.49
CA TYR A 241 3.79 -3.95 -4.15
C TYR A 241 4.87 -3.88 -5.24
N TRP A 242 6.05 -4.43 -4.99
CA TRP A 242 7.16 -4.47 -5.93
C TRP A 242 6.82 -5.26 -7.17
N ALA A 243 6.02 -6.32 -7.06
CA ALA A 243 5.61 -7.09 -8.21
C ALA A 243 4.84 -6.22 -9.23
N PHE A 244 3.96 -5.34 -8.75
CA PHE A 244 3.26 -4.36 -9.58
C PHE A 244 4.20 -3.32 -10.21
N GLU A 245 5.13 -2.79 -9.42
CA GLU A 245 6.06 -1.77 -9.90
C GLU A 245 7.10 -2.33 -10.88
N MET A 246 7.50 -3.59 -10.71
CA MET A 246 8.38 -4.29 -11.64
C MET A 246 7.76 -4.43 -13.03
N VAL A 247 6.43 -4.60 -13.11
CA VAL A 247 5.71 -4.63 -14.39
C VAL A 247 5.80 -3.29 -15.13
N VAL A 248 5.72 -2.16 -14.41
CA VAL A 248 5.94 -0.81 -14.99
C VAL A 248 7.38 -0.62 -15.44
N LEU A 249 8.36 -1.08 -14.65
CA LEU A 249 9.77 -1.03 -15.04
C LEU A 249 10.03 -1.89 -16.29
N LEU A 250 9.40 -3.06 -16.38
CA LEU A 250 9.51 -3.95 -17.54
C LEU A 250 8.94 -3.32 -18.82
N ALA A 251 7.88 -2.51 -18.74
CA ALA A 251 7.38 -1.78 -19.91
C ALA A 251 8.40 -0.80 -20.51
N GLY A 252 9.36 -0.32 -19.73
CA GLY A 252 10.44 0.54 -20.23
C GLY A 252 11.36 -0.15 -21.25
N PHE A 253 11.29 -1.48 -21.37
CA PHE A 253 12.04 -2.27 -22.34
C PHE A 253 11.23 -2.70 -23.57
N LEU A 254 9.93 -2.44 -23.60
CA LEU A 254 9.06 -2.82 -24.72
C LEU A 254 9.31 -1.92 -25.96
N PRO A 255 8.87 -2.35 -27.16
CA PRO A 255 9.16 -1.63 -28.41
C PRO A 255 8.71 -0.16 -28.43
N ASP A 256 7.56 0.17 -27.82
CA ASP A 256 7.16 1.53 -27.52
C ASP A 256 7.14 1.77 -26.00
N PRO A 257 8.29 2.11 -25.40
CA PRO A 257 8.39 2.24 -23.96
C PRO A 257 7.61 3.45 -23.44
N LYS A 258 7.32 4.47 -24.27
CA LYS A 258 6.54 5.63 -23.83
C LYS A 258 5.06 5.29 -23.74
N LEU A 259 4.52 4.60 -24.74
CA LEU A 259 3.13 4.15 -24.75
C LEU A 259 2.88 3.11 -23.64
N GLU A 260 3.71 2.07 -23.59
CA GLU A 260 3.52 0.94 -22.68
C GLU A 260 3.65 1.35 -21.21
N THR A 261 4.67 2.15 -20.87
CA THR A 261 4.81 2.65 -19.49
C THR A 261 3.63 3.55 -19.12
N SER A 262 3.07 4.32 -20.06
CA SER A 262 1.88 5.13 -19.79
C SER A 262 0.65 4.27 -19.50
N ILE A 263 0.38 3.24 -20.32
CA ILE A 263 -0.73 2.30 -20.12
C ILE A 263 -0.61 1.64 -18.75
N LEU A 264 0.53 1.03 -18.45
CA LEU A 264 0.73 0.29 -17.19
C LEU A 264 0.65 1.20 -15.97
N SER A 265 1.16 2.43 -16.08
CA SER A 265 1.15 3.39 -14.97
C SER A 265 -0.25 3.96 -14.71
N VAL A 266 -1.05 4.25 -15.75
CA VAL A 266 -2.44 4.67 -15.57
C VAL A 266 -3.25 3.55 -14.92
N SER A 267 -3.11 2.32 -15.40
CA SER A 267 -3.76 1.14 -14.82
C SER A 267 -3.37 0.93 -13.35
N LEU A 268 -2.07 1.00 -13.04
CA LEU A 268 -1.54 0.81 -11.68
C LEU A 268 -1.95 1.94 -10.73
N ASN A 269 -1.96 3.21 -11.17
CA ASN A 269 -2.47 4.32 -10.36
C ASN A 269 -3.98 4.20 -10.09
N THR A 270 -4.74 3.72 -11.08
CA THR A 270 -6.18 3.45 -10.91
C THR A 270 -6.40 2.36 -9.87
N MET A 271 -5.64 1.27 -9.93
CA MET A 271 -5.65 0.21 -8.93
C MET A 271 -5.32 0.75 -7.53
N TRP A 272 -4.24 1.53 -7.38
CA TRP A 272 -3.88 2.11 -6.07
C TRP A 272 -4.94 3.05 -5.52
N MET A 273 -5.58 3.84 -6.37
CA MET A 273 -6.67 4.74 -5.98
C MET A 273 -7.89 3.94 -5.49
N VAL A 274 -8.27 2.86 -6.18
CA VAL A 274 -9.38 1.99 -5.76
C VAL A 274 -9.01 1.27 -4.47
N HIS A 275 -7.80 0.69 -4.38
CA HIS A 275 -7.27 -0.03 -3.22
C HIS A 275 -7.13 0.83 -1.96
N ALA A 276 -7.08 2.16 -2.08
CA ALA A 276 -7.08 3.08 -0.93
C ALA A 276 -8.33 2.92 -0.04
N ILE A 277 -9.48 2.57 -0.64
CA ILE A 277 -10.77 2.39 0.04
C ILE A 277 -10.76 1.13 0.93
N PRO A 278 -10.48 -0.09 0.41
CA PRO A 278 -10.39 -1.28 1.25
C PRO A 278 -9.27 -1.15 2.28
N CYS A 279 -8.15 -0.48 1.97
CA CYS A 279 -7.12 -0.16 2.97
C CYS A 279 -7.65 0.66 4.17
N GLY A 280 -8.42 1.72 3.90
CA GLY A 280 -9.03 2.55 4.94
C GLY A 280 -10.05 1.78 5.79
N LEU A 281 -10.89 0.98 5.13
CA LEU A 281 -11.86 0.12 5.78
C LEU A 281 -11.18 -0.95 6.65
N SER A 282 -10.17 -1.63 6.13
CA SER A 282 -9.37 -2.63 6.84
C SER A 282 -8.66 -2.05 8.06
N SER A 283 -8.16 -0.82 7.97
CA SER A 283 -7.59 -0.10 9.11
C SER A 283 -8.66 0.11 10.20
N ALA A 284 -9.88 0.50 9.83
CA ALA A 284 -10.99 0.71 10.76
C ALA A 284 -11.41 -0.58 11.46
N ILE A 285 -11.54 -1.65 10.69
CA ILE A 285 -11.89 -2.99 11.18
C ILE A 285 -10.81 -3.50 12.13
N SER A 286 -9.52 -3.29 11.82
CA SER A 286 -8.42 -3.74 12.68
C SER A 286 -8.46 -3.10 14.08
N ILE A 287 -8.74 -1.79 14.18
CA ILE A 287 -8.90 -1.09 15.47
C ILE A 287 -10.09 -1.66 16.26
N ARG A 288 -11.14 -2.10 15.57
CA ARG A 288 -12.39 -2.57 16.18
C ARG A 288 -12.34 -4.04 16.62
N VAL A 289 -11.73 -4.90 15.81
CA VAL A 289 -11.62 -6.36 16.02
C VAL A 289 -10.51 -6.69 17.03
N PHE A 290 -9.45 -5.88 17.08
CA PHE A 290 -8.31 -6.02 17.98
C PHE A 290 -8.48 -5.04 19.16
N PRO A 291 -9.21 -5.39 20.24
CA PRO A 291 -8.66 -6.20 21.36
C PRO A 291 -9.60 -7.31 21.88
N ASP A 292 -10.86 -7.34 21.42
CA ASP A 292 -11.91 -8.25 21.90
C ASP A 292 -12.65 -8.82 20.68
N ALA A 293 -12.03 -9.75 19.94
CA ALA A 293 -12.52 -10.31 18.68
C ALA A 293 -13.92 -10.95 18.81
N ALA A 294 -14.94 -10.09 18.88
CA ALA A 294 -16.32 -10.47 19.11
C ALA A 294 -16.87 -11.04 17.80
N ARG A 295 -17.51 -12.21 17.89
CA ARG A 295 -18.10 -12.91 16.73
C ARG A 295 -18.99 -12.01 15.87
N LEU A 296 -19.72 -11.09 16.50
CA LEU A 296 -20.55 -10.09 15.81
C LEU A 296 -19.72 -9.09 15.01
N SER A 297 -18.60 -8.58 15.55
CA SER A 297 -17.74 -7.61 14.87
C SER A 297 -17.12 -8.23 13.61
N VAL A 298 -16.61 -9.47 13.72
CA VAL A 298 -16.04 -10.22 12.59
C VAL A 298 -17.09 -10.47 11.50
N TYR A 299 -18.29 -10.92 11.89
CA TYR A 299 -19.38 -11.18 10.96
C TYR A 299 -19.84 -9.90 10.23
N VAL A 300 -20.06 -8.80 10.95
CA VAL A 300 -20.45 -7.51 10.37
C VAL A 300 -19.35 -6.98 9.44
N SER A 301 -18.09 -7.10 9.84
CA SER A 301 -16.93 -6.69 9.01
C SER A 301 -16.91 -7.44 7.68
N GLY A 302 -17.18 -8.75 7.70
CA GLY A 302 -17.26 -9.56 6.48
C GLY A 302 -18.35 -9.12 5.51
N ILE A 303 -19.53 -8.79 6.02
CA ILE A 303 -20.62 -8.27 5.19
C ILE A 303 -20.23 -6.92 4.59
N ILE A 304 -19.64 -6.02 5.39
CA ILE A 304 -19.22 -4.69 4.92
C ILE A 304 -18.15 -4.83 3.84
N CYS A 305 -17.11 -5.65 4.04
CA CYS A 305 -16.06 -5.89 3.03
C CYS A 305 -16.61 -6.49 1.74
N LEU A 306 -17.52 -7.47 1.81
CA LEU A 306 -18.12 -8.05 0.61
C LEU A 306 -18.98 -7.04 -0.16
N ALA A 307 -19.79 -6.25 0.56
CA ALA A 307 -20.62 -5.22 -0.06
C ALA A 307 -19.79 -4.10 -0.68
N GLU A 308 -18.73 -3.66 0.02
CA GLU A 308 -17.80 -2.65 -0.45
C GLU A 308 -17.01 -3.12 -1.67
N GLY A 309 -16.39 -4.29 -1.61
CA GLY A 309 -15.65 -4.85 -2.74
C GLY A 309 -16.54 -5.04 -3.98
N LEU A 310 -17.77 -5.53 -3.82
CA LEU A 310 -18.71 -5.67 -4.94
C LEU A 310 -19.09 -4.31 -5.53
N PHE A 311 -19.34 -3.32 -4.67
CA PHE A 311 -19.64 -1.96 -5.10
C PHE A 311 -18.49 -1.35 -5.90
N LEU A 312 -17.25 -1.48 -5.41
CA LEU A 312 -16.06 -0.97 -6.11
C LEU A 312 -15.81 -1.70 -7.43
N ALA A 313 -15.98 -3.02 -7.47
CA ALA A 313 -15.82 -3.78 -8.70
C ALA A 313 -16.84 -3.34 -9.76
N ILE A 314 -18.11 -3.17 -9.38
CA ILE A 314 -19.17 -2.70 -10.28
C ILE A 314 -18.85 -1.28 -10.79
N ILE A 315 -18.52 -0.34 -9.90
CA ILE A 315 -18.22 1.04 -10.29
C ILE A 315 -17.01 1.09 -11.22
N THR A 316 -15.95 0.35 -10.93
CA THR A 316 -14.74 0.30 -11.75
C THR A 316 -15.04 -0.20 -13.16
N VAL A 317 -15.88 -1.22 -13.30
CA VAL A 317 -16.33 -1.70 -14.62
C VAL A 317 -17.22 -0.68 -15.32
N LEU A 318 -18.14 -0.03 -14.61
CA LEU A 318 -19.05 0.96 -15.20
C LEU A 318 -18.33 2.20 -15.75
N VAL A 319 -17.22 2.60 -15.13
CA VAL A 319 -16.43 3.75 -15.56
C VAL A 319 -15.29 3.40 -16.51
N GLN A 320 -15.18 2.14 -16.97
CA GLN A 320 -14.02 1.64 -17.71
C GLN A 320 -13.66 2.46 -18.96
N ASP A 321 -14.68 2.94 -19.68
CA ASP A 321 -14.49 3.65 -20.96
C ASP A 321 -14.13 5.13 -20.78
N VAL A 322 -14.35 5.68 -19.58
CA VAL A 322 -14.11 7.09 -19.27
C VAL A 322 -12.99 7.31 -18.26
N GLY A 323 -12.70 6.31 -17.42
CA GLY A 323 -11.78 6.44 -16.29
C GLY A 323 -10.36 6.79 -16.70
N GLY A 324 -9.90 6.28 -17.86
CA GLY A 324 -8.57 6.60 -18.39
C GLY A 324 -8.40 8.09 -18.74
N TYR A 325 -9.46 8.80 -19.12
CA TYR A 325 -9.40 10.23 -19.45
C TYR A 325 -9.13 11.12 -18.23
N MET A 326 -9.30 10.61 -17.01
CA MET A 326 -8.89 11.34 -15.79
C MET A 326 -7.37 11.53 -15.72
N TYR A 327 -6.60 10.69 -16.41
CA TYR A 327 -5.14 10.69 -16.36
C TYR A 327 -4.51 11.22 -17.64
N ILE A 328 -5.06 10.86 -18.80
CA ILE A 328 -4.42 11.16 -20.08
C ILE A 328 -5.43 11.31 -21.23
N ASN A 329 -5.22 12.33 -22.05
CA ASN A 329 -6.00 12.60 -23.26
C ASN A 329 -5.36 11.93 -24.50
N LYS A 330 -5.08 10.62 -24.40
CA LYS A 330 -4.59 9.80 -25.53
C LYS A 330 -5.51 8.60 -25.68
N GLU A 331 -6.33 8.60 -26.72
CA GLU A 331 -7.33 7.55 -26.96
C GLU A 331 -6.74 6.14 -26.95
N GLU A 332 -5.56 5.96 -27.54
CA GLU A 332 -4.87 4.68 -27.56
C GLU A 332 -4.56 4.17 -26.14
N VAL A 333 -4.11 5.03 -25.23
CA VAL A 333 -3.84 4.66 -23.84
C VAL A 333 -5.15 4.33 -23.12
N VAL A 334 -6.18 5.19 -23.28
CA VAL A 334 -7.48 5.00 -22.62
C VAL A 334 -8.14 3.69 -23.05
N LYS A 335 -8.08 3.35 -24.34
CA LYS A 335 -8.63 2.10 -24.86
C LYS A 335 -7.96 0.88 -24.22
N HIS A 336 -6.65 0.87 -24.08
CA HIS A 336 -5.94 -0.25 -23.43
C HIS A 336 -6.23 -0.31 -21.93
N VAL A 337 -6.32 0.84 -21.25
CA VAL A 337 -6.70 0.91 -19.83
C VAL A 337 -8.13 0.38 -19.62
N SER A 338 -9.09 0.73 -20.48
CA SER A 338 -10.47 0.23 -20.39
C SER A 338 -10.51 -1.31 -20.40
N ILE A 339 -9.70 -1.96 -21.24
CA ILE A 339 -9.58 -3.44 -21.28
C ILE A 339 -9.02 -4.00 -19.96
N MET A 340 -8.16 -3.26 -19.25
CA MET A 340 -7.57 -3.69 -17.98
C MET A 340 -8.52 -3.53 -16.79
N MET A 341 -9.44 -2.57 -16.83
CA MET A 341 -10.26 -2.19 -15.67
C MET A 341 -11.11 -3.32 -15.08
N PRO A 342 -11.75 -4.21 -15.86
CA PRO A 342 -12.44 -5.38 -15.31
C PRO A 342 -11.53 -6.37 -14.57
N ILE A 343 -10.29 -6.51 -15.04
CA ILE A 343 -9.30 -7.41 -14.43
C ILE A 343 -8.82 -6.80 -13.11
N LEU A 344 -8.54 -5.49 -13.11
CA LEU A 344 -8.21 -4.74 -11.88
C LEU A 344 -9.34 -4.82 -10.85
N ALA A 345 -10.59 -4.60 -11.29
CA ALA A 345 -11.77 -4.70 -10.43
C ALA A 345 -11.90 -6.08 -9.76
N THR A 346 -11.57 -7.15 -10.50
CA THR A 346 -11.60 -8.52 -9.96
C THR A 346 -10.47 -8.73 -8.95
N TYR A 347 -9.26 -8.27 -9.26
CA TYR A 347 -8.13 -8.34 -8.34
C TYR A 347 -8.40 -7.58 -7.04
N ASP A 348 -8.86 -6.33 -7.11
CA ASP A 348 -9.16 -5.49 -5.95
C ASP A 348 -10.25 -6.12 -5.06
N PHE A 349 -11.25 -6.74 -5.67
CA PHE A 349 -12.28 -7.49 -4.96
C PHE A 349 -11.70 -8.68 -4.17
N MET A 350 -10.86 -9.49 -4.82
CA MET A 350 -10.22 -10.65 -4.18
C MET A 350 -9.25 -10.24 -3.07
N ASP A 351 -8.48 -9.18 -3.29
CA ASP A 351 -7.54 -8.64 -2.31
C ASP A 351 -8.28 -8.10 -1.07
N GLY A 352 -9.41 -7.41 -1.25
CA GLY A 352 -10.27 -6.98 -0.15
C GLY A 352 -10.73 -8.15 0.75
N ILE A 353 -11.09 -9.28 0.15
CA ILE A 353 -11.45 -10.51 0.89
C ILE A 353 -10.24 -11.06 1.66
N GLN A 354 -9.06 -11.13 1.02
CA GLN A 354 -7.84 -11.60 1.66
C GLN A 354 -7.45 -10.73 2.87
N CYS A 355 -7.60 -9.41 2.74
CA CYS A 355 -7.32 -8.46 3.81
C CYS A 355 -8.23 -8.69 5.03
N MET A 356 -9.53 -8.87 4.80
CA MET A 356 -10.51 -9.20 5.84
C MET A 356 -10.14 -10.49 6.59
N LEU A 357 -9.80 -11.57 5.86
CA LEU A 357 -9.43 -12.85 6.46
C LEU A 357 -8.19 -12.71 7.36
N SER A 358 -7.21 -11.92 6.93
CA SER A 358 -6.00 -11.64 7.70
C SER A 358 -6.32 -10.96 9.04
N ILE A 359 -7.24 -9.99 9.05
CA ILE A 359 -7.64 -9.24 10.24
C ILE A 359 -8.47 -10.11 11.20
N CYS A 360 -9.26 -11.04 10.68
CA CYS A 360 -10.08 -11.96 11.47
C CYS A 360 -9.29 -13.12 12.11
N GLY A 361 -7.95 -13.08 12.05
CA GLY A 361 -7.08 -14.07 12.67
C GLY A 361 -6.82 -15.31 11.82
N TRP A 362 -7.24 -15.32 10.55
CA TRP A 362 -7.01 -16.44 9.63
C TRP A 362 -5.69 -16.27 8.88
N GLN A 363 -4.69 -15.71 9.56
CA GLN A 363 -3.36 -15.44 9.01
C GLN A 363 -2.69 -16.69 8.45
N LYS A 364 -3.01 -17.89 8.96
CA LYS A 364 -2.49 -19.16 8.42
C LYS A 364 -2.96 -19.41 6.98
N VAL A 365 -4.23 -19.16 6.68
CA VAL A 365 -4.78 -19.26 5.31
C VAL A 365 -4.09 -18.23 4.42
N CYS A 366 -3.98 -16.99 4.89
CA CYS A 366 -3.29 -15.91 4.19
C CYS A 366 -1.78 -16.17 4.02
N SER A 367 -1.14 -16.94 4.92
CA SER A 367 0.28 -17.27 4.83
C SER A 367 0.58 -18.35 3.79
N VAL A 368 -0.33 -19.30 3.56
CA VAL A 368 -0.24 -20.28 2.46
C VAL A 368 -0.42 -19.57 1.12
N ILE A 369 -1.38 -18.65 1.07
CA ILE A 369 -1.62 -17.70 -0.02
C ILE A 369 -0.35 -16.87 -0.33
N ASN A 370 0.32 -16.32 0.69
CA ASN A 370 1.59 -15.60 0.50
C ASN A 370 2.76 -16.48 0.04
N LEU A 371 2.71 -17.80 0.22
CA LEU A 371 3.70 -18.72 -0.35
C LEU A 371 3.66 -18.67 -1.89
N PHE A 372 2.50 -18.39 -2.49
CA PHE A 372 2.37 -18.17 -3.94
C PHE A 372 2.99 -16.86 -4.42
N ALA A 373 3.35 -15.92 -3.54
CA ALA A 373 4.18 -14.79 -3.94
C ALA A 373 5.55 -15.27 -4.47
N TYR A 374 6.12 -16.33 -3.87
CA TYR A 374 7.32 -16.96 -4.46
C TYR A 374 7.03 -17.58 -5.82
N ALA A 375 5.83 -18.13 -6.04
CA ALA A 375 5.42 -18.63 -7.35
C ALA A 375 5.24 -17.49 -8.37
N TYR A 376 4.81 -16.29 -7.95
CA TYR A 376 4.82 -15.11 -8.81
C TYR A 376 6.25 -14.75 -9.24
N TYR A 377 7.21 -14.66 -8.33
CA TYR A 377 8.58 -14.32 -8.70
C TYR A 377 9.30 -15.44 -9.46
N ALA A 378 8.99 -16.71 -9.20
CA ALA A 378 9.62 -17.86 -9.84
C ALA A 378 8.98 -18.27 -11.17
N ILE A 379 7.66 -18.06 -11.33
CA ILE A 379 6.89 -18.49 -12.50
C ILE A 379 6.22 -17.29 -13.15
N GLY A 380 5.52 -16.48 -12.36
CA GLY A 380 4.77 -15.29 -12.80
C GLY A 380 5.57 -14.31 -13.64
N LEU A 381 6.63 -13.76 -13.03
CA LEU A 381 7.47 -12.73 -13.62
C LEU A 381 8.29 -13.26 -14.81
N PRO A 382 8.96 -14.44 -14.73
CA PRO A 382 9.69 -14.98 -15.88
C PRO A 382 8.80 -15.30 -17.08
N SER A 383 7.59 -15.82 -16.84
CA SER A 383 6.65 -16.07 -17.93
C SER A 383 6.09 -14.77 -18.50
N ALA A 384 5.76 -13.76 -17.69
CA ALA A 384 5.36 -12.44 -18.17
C ALA A 384 6.44 -11.79 -19.06
N VAL A 385 7.72 -11.88 -18.66
CA VAL A 385 8.87 -11.47 -19.49
C VAL A 385 8.91 -12.29 -20.78
N THR A 386 8.78 -13.62 -20.70
CA THR A 386 8.80 -14.49 -21.87
C THR A 386 7.69 -14.13 -22.85
N PHE A 387 6.44 -14.02 -22.40
CA PHE A 387 5.29 -13.68 -23.24
C PHE A 387 5.47 -12.33 -23.94
N SER A 388 5.98 -11.32 -23.24
CA SER A 388 6.04 -9.97 -23.82
C SER A 388 7.23 -9.76 -24.75
N PHE A 389 8.37 -10.41 -24.52
CA PHE A 389 9.53 -10.27 -25.40
C PHE A 389 9.59 -11.33 -26.51
N THR A 390 9.18 -12.57 -26.25
CA THR A 390 9.24 -13.65 -27.26
C THR A 390 8.00 -13.71 -28.15
N LEU A 391 6.81 -13.50 -27.57
CA LEU A 391 5.55 -13.57 -28.31
C LEU A 391 5.01 -12.19 -28.72
N LYS A 392 5.72 -11.11 -28.38
CA LYS A 392 5.42 -9.71 -28.77
C LYS A 392 4.00 -9.27 -28.44
N ILE A 393 3.45 -9.77 -27.33
CA ILE A 393 2.05 -9.52 -26.92
C ILE A 393 1.88 -8.16 -26.17
N GLY A 394 2.93 -7.32 -26.13
CA GLY A 394 2.90 -5.98 -25.52
C GLY A 394 2.85 -5.98 -23.99
N GLY A 395 2.69 -4.80 -23.39
CA GLY A 395 2.68 -4.58 -21.94
C GLY A 395 1.36 -5.00 -21.28
N VAL A 396 0.25 -4.89 -22.01
CA VAL A 396 -1.06 -5.38 -21.57
C VAL A 396 -1.01 -6.85 -21.17
N ALA A 397 -0.37 -7.71 -21.97
CA ALA A 397 -0.25 -9.13 -21.63
C ALA A 397 0.61 -9.37 -20.38
N VAL A 398 1.68 -8.59 -20.15
CA VAL A 398 2.47 -8.64 -18.89
C VAL A 398 1.55 -8.40 -17.72
N GLN A 399 0.75 -7.34 -17.78
CA GLN A 399 -0.09 -6.91 -16.67
C GLN A 399 -1.24 -7.86 -16.41
N ILE A 400 -1.90 -8.35 -17.46
CA ILE A 400 -2.93 -9.41 -17.32
C ILE A 400 -2.30 -10.64 -16.64
N PHE A 401 -1.15 -11.11 -17.12
CA PHE A 401 -0.52 -12.30 -16.57
C PHE A 401 -0.10 -12.10 -15.12
N ALA A 402 0.46 -10.93 -14.80
CA ALA A 402 0.82 -10.57 -13.44
C ALA A 402 -0.40 -10.55 -12.51
N LEU A 403 -1.48 -9.89 -12.93
CA LEU A 403 -2.74 -9.81 -12.17
C LEU A 403 -3.37 -11.19 -12.00
N VAL A 404 -3.36 -12.04 -13.03
CA VAL A 404 -3.87 -13.41 -12.93
C VAL A 404 -3.06 -14.24 -11.94
N MET A 405 -1.74 -14.14 -11.97
CA MET A 405 -0.89 -14.84 -11.00
C MET A 405 -1.05 -14.31 -9.57
N MET A 406 -1.38 -13.03 -9.41
CA MET A 406 -1.72 -12.43 -8.11
C MET A 406 -3.12 -12.83 -7.63
N MET A 407 -4.09 -12.95 -8.53
CA MET A 407 -5.42 -13.50 -8.21
C MET A 407 -5.30 -14.97 -7.78
N LEU A 408 -4.46 -15.77 -8.45
CA LEU A 408 -4.17 -17.14 -8.05
C LEU A 408 -3.49 -17.25 -6.67
N ARG A 409 -2.81 -16.19 -6.23
CA ARG A 409 -2.34 -16.07 -4.84
C ARG A 409 -3.53 -15.92 -3.89
N THR A 410 -4.52 -15.09 -4.21
CA THR A 410 -5.66 -14.76 -3.34
C THR A 410 -6.76 -15.85 -3.24
N SER A 411 -6.80 -16.81 -4.18
CA SER A 411 -7.75 -17.93 -4.27
C SER A 411 -7.24 -19.20 -3.58
#